data_AF-K0RGZ1-F1
#
_entry.id   AF-K0RGZ1-F1
#
_cell.length_a   1.000
_cell.length_b   1.000
_cell.length_c   1.000
_cell.angle_alpha   90.00
_cell.angle_beta   90.00
_cell.angle_gamma   90.00
#
_symmetry.space_group_name_H-M   'P 1'
#
loop_
_entity.id
_entity.type
_entity.pdbx_description
1 polymer ?
#
loop_
_entity_poly.entity_id
_entity_poly.type
_entity_poly.pdbx_seq_one_letter_code
_entity_poly.pdbx_strand_id
1 'polypeptide(L)'
;MALQQVAIPSSVTKLGYGAFSACTNLTEVKFGEGLEIIRDGAFQGCTALRSVTIPSSVTKLGNYAFDTCRNLAVVQFSDGVLQAIGDNAFRDCTTLRSATFSSVAKLGQRAFIGCRNLTEVILLGGERLLNQGFFDRGLSSEEGALDQKKIKELLRLISFPNCSLTTVKASISKALSDRMARMSLERRLSVEGRIRGLRSLELTQDGNILACFPVVSSPGVMDVQDTNNQTARSLHQVLRLISFYELKESSILVELAMWKSRLNKDQARADCRTPIPDPAKRLILEYCGFVGFLTPAIEGD
;
A
#
# COMPACT_ATOMS: atom_id res chain seq x y z
N MET A 1 -1.03 37.38 22.84
CA MET A 1 -2.09 36.36 22.68
C MET A 1 -1.45 35.12 22.07
N ALA A 2 -1.69 33.95 22.63
CA ALA A 2 -1.11 32.71 22.11
C ALA A 2 -2.06 32.08 21.08
N LEU A 3 -1.58 31.88 19.85
CA LEU A 3 -2.35 31.23 18.79
C LEU A 3 -2.56 29.75 19.14
N GLN A 4 -3.82 29.32 19.24
CA GLN A 4 -4.17 27.93 19.57
C GLN A 4 -4.65 27.13 18.37
N GLN A 5 -5.31 27.77 17.41
CA GLN A 5 -5.84 27.13 16.22
C GLN A 5 -5.63 28.05 15.02
N VAL A 6 -5.42 27.46 13.86
CA VAL A 6 -5.39 28.21 12.60
C VAL A 6 -6.11 27.44 11.49
N ALA A 7 -6.91 28.16 10.71
CA ALA A 7 -7.49 27.67 9.48
C ALA A 7 -6.83 28.39 8.29
N ILE A 8 -6.13 27.64 7.45
CA ILE A 8 -5.52 28.13 6.22
C ILE A 8 -6.58 28.04 5.12
N PRO A 9 -7.05 29.16 4.53
CA PRO A 9 -8.11 29.11 3.53
C PRO A 9 -7.61 28.50 2.22
N SER A 10 -8.53 27.96 1.42
CA SER A 10 -8.24 27.33 0.11
C SER A 10 -7.60 28.27 -0.92
N SER A 11 -7.70 29.59 -0.71
CA SER A 11 -7.03 30.59 -1.55
C SER A 11 -5.51 30.63 -1.35
N VAL A 12 -4.98 30.03 -0.28
CA VAL A 12 -3.54 30.00 0.02
C VAL A 12 -2.90 28.82 -0.68
N THR A 13 -2.09 29.11 -1.70
CA THR A 13 -1.36 28.08 -2.45
C THR A 13 0.00 27.73 -1.83
N LYS A 14 0.61 28.65 -1.06
CA LYS A 14 1.93 28.45 -0.45
C LYS A 14 1.97 29.05 0.96
N LEU A 15 2.38 28.25 1.95
CA LEU A 15 2.73 28.75 3.27
C LEU A 15 4.16 29.30 3.26
N GLY A 16 4.34 30.47 3.87
CA GLY A 16 5.62 31.18 3.94
C GLY A 16 6.67 30.47 4.80
N TYR A 17 7.91 30.90 4.67
CA TYR A 17 9.01 30.48 5.55
C TYR A 17 8.66 30.83 7.00
N GLY A 18 8.73 29.85 7.90
CA GLY A 18 8.49 30.10 9.32
C GLY A 18 7.10 30.63 9.68
N ALA A 19 6.08 30.48 8.82
CA ALA A 19 4.78 31.16 8.93
C ALA A 19 4.10 31.05 10.32
N PHE A 20 4.23 29.90 10.97
CA PHE A 20 3.75 29.59 12.31
C PHE A 20 4.88 29.07 13.21
N SER A 21 6.13 29.43 12.91
CA SER A 21 7.28 29.00 13.72
C SER A 21 7.14 29.50 15.17
N ALA A 22 7.51 28.64 16.11
CA ALA A 22 7.43 28.84 17.55
C ALA A 22 6.03 29.20 18.09
N CYS A 23 4.95 28.86 17.37
CA CYS A 23 3.59 28.92 17.89
C CYS A 23 3.38 27.76 18.89
N THR A 24 4.00 27.84 20.06
CA THR A 24 4.10 26.74 21.04
C THR A 24 2.77 26.27 21.63
N ASN A 25 1.73 27.11 21.52
CA ASN A 25 0.37 26.80 21.97
C ASN A 25 -0.57 26.35 20.83
N LEU A 26 -0.10 26.30 19.58
CA LEU A 26 -0.88 25.87 18.44
C LEU A 26 -1.17 24.37 18.56
N THR A 27 -2.43 24.01 18.79
CA THR A 27 -2.87 22.63 18.98
C THR A 27 -3.45 22.03 17.71
N GLU A 28 -3.99 22.85 16.82
CA GLU A 28 -4.72 22.43 15.63
C GLU A 28 -4.45 23.33 14.43
N VAL A 29 -4.25 22.70 13.27
CA VAL A 29 -4.11 23.36 11.97
C VAL A 29 -5.10 22.71 11.01
N LYS A 30 -5.96 23.51 10.39
CA LYS A 30 -6.82 23.08 9.29
C LYS A 30 -6.30 23.67 8.01
N PHE A 31 -6.01 22.83 7.02
CA PHE A 31 -5.60 23.28 5.70
C PHE A 31 -6.78 23.26 4.74
N GLY A 32 -6.90 24.28 3.91
CA GLY A 32 -7.82 24.30 2.78
C GLY A 32 -7.28 23.49 1.61
N GLU A 33 -8.19 22.94 0.82
CA GLU A 33 -7.89 22.30 -0.46
C GLU A 33 -7.34 23.36 -1.44
N GLY A 34 -6.12 23.20 -1.93
CA GLY A 34 -5.44 24.18 -2.80
C GLY A 34 -4.04 24.57 -2.32
N LEU A 35 -3.66 24.22 -1.08
CA LEU A 35 -2.30 24.41 -0.59
C LEU A 35 -1.33 23.45 -1.29
N GLU A 36 -0.33 23.98 -1.99
CA GLU A 36 0.63 23.20 -2.76
C GLU A 36 1.96 23.00 -2.02
N ILE A 37 2.40 24.02 -1.28
CA ILE A 37 3.74 24.04 -0.67
C ILE A 37 3.67 24.51 0.78
N ILE A 38 4.23 23.70 1.68
CA ILE A 38 4.58 24.11 3.04
C ILE A 38 6.08 24.40 3.05
N ARG A 39 6.49 25.67 3.16
CA ARG A 39 7.91 26.06 3.10
C ARG A 39 8.66 25.73 4.37
N ASP A 40 9.97 26.01 4.34
CA ASP A 40 10.88 25.64 5.40
C ASP A 40 10.49 26.27 6.73
N GLY A 41 10.53 25.46 7.79
CA GLY A 41 10.23 25.88 9.15
C GLY A 41 8.78 26.32 9.40
N ALA A 42 7.84 26.12 8.47
CA ALA A 42 6.50 26.70 8.55
C ALA A 42 5.77 26.46 9.89
N PHE A 43 5.97 25.29 10.51
CA PHE A 43 5.44 24.93 11.83
C PHE A 43 6.54 24.52 12.81
N GLN A 44 7.79 24.93 12.59
CA GLN A 44 8.91 24.60 13.47
C GLN A 44 8.62 25.03 14.91
N GLY A 45 8.85 24.16 15.88
CA GLY A 45 8.65 24.45 17.30
C GLY A 45 7.19 24.60 17.74
N CYS A 46 6.21 24.16 16.93
CA CYS A 46 4.81 24.05 17.35
C CYS A 46 4.62 22.89 18.34
N THR A 47 5.14 23.04 19.55
CA THR A 47 5.25 21.95 20.53
C THR A 47 3.91 21.40 21.03
N ALA A 48 2.81 22.15 20.92
CA ALA A 48 1.48 21.68 21.33
C ALA A 48 0.66 21.02 20.21
N LEU A 49 1.17 21.03 18.96
CA LEU A 49 0.46 20.48 17.80
C LEU A 49 0.39 18.97 17.91
N ARG A 50 -0.82 18.39 17.85
CA ARG A 50 -1.05 16.97 18.15
C ARG A 50 -1.20 16.10 16.91
N SER A 51 -1.85 16.62 15.90
CA SER A 51 -2.14 15.91 14.65
C SER A 51 -2.15 16.87 13.49
N VAL A 52 -1.71 16.38 12.33
CA VAL A 52 -1.70 17.15 11.09
C VAL A 52 -2.20 16.26 9.96
N THR A 53 -3.18 16.76 9.22
CA THR A 53 -3.62 16.17 7.95
C THR A 53 -3.13 17.07 6.83
N ILE A 54 -2.12 16.60 6.10
CA ILE A 54 -1.58 17.28 4.93
C ILE A 54 -2.53 17.05 3.76
N PRO A 55 -3.13 18.10 3.16
CA PRO A 55 -4.13 17.93 2.11
C PRO A 55 -3.51 17.41 0.81
N SER A 56 -4.35 16.86 -0.06
CA SER A 56 -3.93 16.15 -1.28
C SER A 56 -3.41 17.07 -2.37
N SER A 57 -3.53 18.38 -2.20
CA SER A 57 -2.87 19.37 -3.07
C SER A 57 -1.40 19.58 -2.73
N VAL A 58 -0.91 19.18 -1.55
CA VAL A 58 0.47 19.46 -1.13
C VAL A 58 1.45 18.55 -1.85
N THR A 59 2.32 19.16 -2.65
CA THR A 59 3.36 18.47 -3.41
C THR A 59 4.73 18.50 -2.72
N LYS A 60 4.96 19.47 -1.82
CA LYS A 60 6.26 19.66 -1.17
C LYS A 60 6.15 20.13 0.28
N LEU A 61 6.85 19.42 1.18
CA LEU A 61 7.21 19.90 2.51
C LEU A 61 8.65 20.40 2.52
N GLY A 62 8.86 21.60 3.03
CA GLY A 62 10.15 22.24 3.17
C GLY A 62 11.01 21.63 4.28
N ASN A 63 12.25 22.09 4.35
CA ASN A 63 13.17 21.69 5.40
C ASN A 63 12.64 22.17 6.76
N TYR A 64 12.78 21.36 7.80
CA TYR A 64 12.32 21.70 9.16
C TYR A 64 10.82 22.04 9.28
N ALA A 65 9.97 21.69 8.29
CA ALA A 65 8.58 22.15 8.22
C ALA A 65 7.78 21.92 9.52
N PHE A 66 7.99 20.79 10.21
CA PHE A 66 7.41 20.40 11.49
C PHE A 66 8.49 20.05 12.53
N ASP A 67 9.70 20.58 12.38
CA ASP A 67 10.81 20.32 13.30
C ASP A 67 10.43 20.68 14.74
N THR A 68 10.74 19.79 15.69
CA THR A 68 10.50 19.95 17.12
C THR A 68 9.00 20.11 17.49
N CYS A 69 8.09 19.59 16.66
CA CYS A 69 6.68 19.42 17.04
C CYS A 69 6.53 18.23 18.01
N ARG A 70 6.99 18.38 19.25
CA ARG A 70 7.20 17.27 20.20
C ARG A 70 5.95 16.47 20.58
N ASN A 71 4.75 17.07 20.49
CA ASN A 71 3.47 16.42 20.75
C ASN A 71 2.75 15.93 19.47
N LEU A 72 3.37 16.08 18.29
CA LEU A 72 2.79 15.61 17.04
C LEU A 72 2.81 14.08 17.06
N ALA A 73 1.65 13.47 17.26
CA ALA A 73 1.49 12.03 17.40
C ALA A 73 1.16 11.35 16.06
N VAL A 74 0.46 12.08 15.17
CA VAL A 74 -0.07 11.55 13.91
C VAL A 74 0.15 12.57 12.80
N VAL A 75 0.71 12.12 11.68
CA VAL A 75 0.74 12.87 10.42
C VAL A 75 0.11 12.02 9.33
N GLN A 76 -1.02 12.50 8.81
CA GLN A 76 -1.75 11.89 7.71
C GLN A 76 -1.52 12.72 6.45
N PHE A 77 -1.41 12.05 5.31
CA PHE A 77 -1.28 12.69 4.02
C PHE A 77 -2.43 12.19 3.16
N SER A 78 -3.29 13.12 2.74
CA SER A 78 -4.40 12.84 1.84
C SER A 78 -3.80 12.55 0.46
N ASP A 79 -3.79 11.31 0.03
CA ASP A 79 -3.44 10.83 -1.32
C ASP A 79 -2.26 11.49 -2.09
N GLY A 80 -1.14 10.77 -2.12
CA GLY A 80 -0.42 10.40 -3.35
C GLY A 80 0.46 11.42 -4.09
N VAL A 81 0.14 12.72 -4.12
CA VAL A 81 0.90 13.69 -4.97
C VAL A 81 2.14 14.26 -4.31
N LEU A 82 2.35 13.98 -3.01
CA LEU A 82 3.53 14.47 -2.30
C LEU A 82 4.81 13.94 -2.96
N GLN A 83 5.60 14.85 -3.52
CA GLN A 83 6.82 14.53 -4.26
C GLN A 83 8.06 14.61 -3.40
N ALA A 84 8.05 15.43 -2.35
CA ALA A 84 9.22 15.65 -1.51
C ALA A 84 8.87 16.02 -0.07
N ILE A 85 9.60 15.39 0.86
CA ILE A 85 9.69 15.77 2.27
C ILE A 85 11.11 16.32 2.48
N GLY A 86 11.21 17.56 2.96
CA GLY A 86 12.50 18.23 3.17
C GLY A 86 13.36 17.62 4.27
N ASP A 87 14.61 18.08 4.33
CA ASP A 87 15.58 17.67 5.35
C ASP A 87 15.08 18.06 6.74
N ASN A 88 15.21 17.16 7.71
CA ASN A 88 14.76 17.36 9.10
C ASN A 88 13.28 17.79 9.24
N ALA A 89 12.42 17.54 8.25
CA ALA A 89 11.05 18.05 8.22
C ALA A 89 10.24 17.68 9.47
N PHE A 90 10.47 16.51 10.06
CA PHE A 90 9.84 16.02 11.30
C PHE A 90 10.86 15.72 12.39
N ARG A 91 12.03 16.38 12.38
CA ARG A 91 13.06 16.19 13.43
C ARG A 91 12.46 16.36 14.83
N ASP A 92 12.84 15.49 15.75
CA ASP A 92 12.45 15.51 17.16
C ASP A 92 10.92 15.59 17.40
N CYS A 93 10.12 15.05 16.48
CA CYS A 93 8.71 14.75 16.70
C CYS A 93 8.59 13.49 17.57
N THR A 94 8.94 13.61 18.84
CA THR A 94 9.17 12.49 19.76
C THR A 94 7.96 11.61 20.01
N THR A 95 6.74 12.13 19.84
CA THR A 95 5.49 11.37 20.02
C THR A 95 4.97 10.73 18.73
N LEU A 96 5.55 11.04 17.57
CA LEU A 96 5.05 10.58 16.27
C LEU A 96 5.13 9.05 16.23
N ARG A 97 3.99 8.37 16.08
CA ARG A 97 3.90 6.90 16.10
C ARG A 97 3.91 6.28 14.72
N SER A 98 3.23 6.96 13.79
CA SER A 98 2.99 6.51 12.44
C SER A 98 3.18 7.67 11.46
N ALA A 99 3.84 7.41 10.33
CA ALA A 99 3.92 8.36 9.22
C ALA A 99 3.43 7.68 7.94
N THR A 100 2.50 8.31 7.22
CA THR A 100 1.98 7.80 5.95
C THR A 100 2.49 8.69 4.81
N PHE A 101 3.07 8.17 3.74
CA PHE A 101 3.46 9.02 2.60
C PHE A 101 3.55 8.22 1.30
N SER A 102 3.58 8.92 0.16
CA SER A 102 3.65 8.30 -1.17
C SER A 102 4.97 7.58 -1.40
N SER A 103 4.94 6.42 -2.07
CA SER A 103 6.14 5.65 -2.42
C SER A 103 7.06 6.37 -3.43
N VAL A 104 6.58 7.44 -4.06
CA VAL A 104 7.37 8.29 -4.94
C VAL A 104 7.95 9.52 -4.25
N ALA A 105 7.62 9.75 -2.97
CA ALA A 105 8.09 10.91 -2.24
C ALA A 105 9.61 10.80 -1.99
N LYS A 106 10.35 11.81 -2.41
CA LYS A 106 11.76 11.97 -2.05
C LYS A 106 11.85 12.36 -0.59
N LEU A 107 12.49 11.52 0.21
CA LEU A 107 12.78 11.81 1.62
C LEU A 107 14.10 12.57 1.75
N GLY A 108 14.03 13.72 2.39
CA GLY A 108 15.19 14.52 2.78
C GLY A 108 16.03 13.82 3.84
N GLN A 109 17.28 14.22 3.94
CA GLN A 109 18.19 13.71 4.95
C GLN A 109 17.64 13.97 6.33
N ARG A 110 17.65 12.95 7.19
CA ARG A 110 17.24 13.03 8.59
C ARG A 110 15.80 13.54 8.76
N ALA A 111 14.94 13.36 7.76
CA ALA A 111 13.56 13.84 7.79
C ALA A 111 12.81 13.48 9.08
N PHE A 112 13.08 12.30 9.67
CA PHE A 112 12.46 11.81 10.90
C PHE A 112 13.48 11.59 12.04
N ILE A 113 14.64 12.26 12.03
CA ILE A 113 15.64 12.08 13.10
C ILE A 113 15.04 12.37 14.48
N GLY A 114 15.29 11.49 15.45
CA GLY A 114 14.83 11.70 16.83
C GLY A 114 13.33 11.43 17.06
N CYS A 115 12.61 10.91 16.07
CA CYS A 115 11.25 10.39 16.24
C CYS A 115 11.26 9.05 16.99
N ARG A 116 11.53 9.09 18.30
CA ARG A 116 11.77 7.89 19.13
C ARG A 116 10.58 6.94 19.22
N ASN A 117 9.36 7.44 19.07
CA ASN A 117 8.15 6.61 19.12
C ASN A 117 7.65 6.16 17.73
N LEU A 118 8.37 6.49 16.65
CA LEU A 118 7.97 6.12 15.30
C LEU A 118 8.23 4.63 15.08
N THR A 119 7.18 3.83 15.21
CA THR A 119 7.24 2.37 15.08
C THR A 119 6.79 1.89 13.71
N GLU A 120 5.94 2.68 13.03
CA GLU A 120 5.40 2.30 11.72
C GLU A 120 5.48 3.41 10.67
N VAL A 121 5.74 3.00 9.43
CA VAL A 121 5.65 3.85 8.24
C VAL A 121 4.73 3.18 7.23
N ILE A 122 3.80 3.94 6.66
CA ILE A 122 2.85 3.48 5.64
C ILE A 122 3.21 4.13 4.31
N LEU A 123 3.50 3.33 3.29
CA LEU A 123 3.86 3.76 1.95
C LEU A 123 2.66 3.59 1.00
N LEU A 124 2.08 4.70 0.54
CA LEU A 124 1.01 4.71 -0.45
C LEU A 124 1.57 4.43 -1.86
N GLY A 125 0.83 3.73 -2.72
CA GLY A 125 1.36 3.30 -4.03
C GLY A 125 2.48 2.25 -3.90
N GLY A 126 2.34 1.36 -2.92
CA GLY A 126 3.35 0.37 -2.56
C GLY A 126 3.56 -0.73 -3.61
N GLU A 127 2.68 -0.87 -4.61
CA GLU A 127 2.84 -1.81 -5.72
C GLU A 127 4.17 -1.64 -6.47
N ARG A 128 4.74 -0.42 -6.47
CA ARG A 128 6.03 -0.13 -7.10
C ARG A 128 7.21 -0.76 -6.36
N LEU A 129 7.02 -1.03 -5.06
CA LEU A 129 8.00 -1.66 -4.17
C LEU A 129 7.96 -3.18 -4.24
N LEU A 130 6.99 -3.76 -4.95
CA LEU A 130 6.92 -5.18 -5.17
C LEU A 130 7.82 -5.60 -6.33
N ASN A 131 8.27 -6.85 -6.31
CA ASN A 131 9.03 -7.43 -7.41
C ASN A 131 8.23 -7.39 -8.71
N GLN A 132 8.90 -7.15 -9.85
CA GLN A 132 8.24 -7.02 -11.14
C GLN A 132 7.48 -8.31 -11.49
N GLY A 133 6.23 -8.19 -11.94
CA GLY A 133 5.40 -9.36 -12.23
C GLY A 133 5.07 -10.22 -11.01
N PHE A 134 5.22 -9.71 -9.77
CA PHE A 134 4.81 -10.42 -8.56
C PHE A 134 3.36 -10.90 -8.64
N PHE A 135 2.47 -10.06 -9.18
CA PHE A 135 1.06 -10.42 -9.40
C PHE A 135 0.85 -11.47 -10.51
N ASP A 136 1.79 -11.60 -11.44
CA ASP A 136 1.68 -12.45 -12.64
C ASP A 136 2.31 -13.83 -12.44
N ARG A 137 3.33 -13.95 -11.57
CA ARG A 137 4.16 -15.16 -11.42
C ARG A 137 3.54 -16.29 -10.59
N GLY A 138 2.38 -16.08 -9.97
CA GLY A 138 1.72 -17.10 -9.13
C GLY A 138 2.57 -17.54 -7.92
N LEU A 139 2.18 -18.66 -7.26
CA LEU A 139 2.87 -19.18 -6.06
C LEU A 139 4.20 -19.91 -6.34
N SER A 140 4.58 -20.12 -7.60
CA SER A 140 5.74 -20.95 -7.98
C SER A 140 7.08 -20.21 -7.93
N SER A 141 7.07 -18.92 -7.61
CA SER A 141 8.28 -18.11 -7.45
C SER A 141 8.81 -18.20 -6.02
N GLU A 142 10.08 -18.57 -5.84
CA GLU A 142 10.77 -18.49 -4.55
C GLU A 142 11.14 -17.05 -4.16
N GLU A 143 10.93 -16.08 -5.05
CA GLU A 143 11.19 -14.66 -4.78
C GLU A 143 10.16 -14.08 -3.79
N GLY A 144 10.65 -13.30 -2.81
CA GLY A 144 9.81 -12.57 -1.87
C GLY A 144 8.96 -11.49 -2.53
N ALA A 145 8.03 -10.89 -1.78
CA ALA A 145 7.14 -9.86 -2.33
C ALA A 145 7.89 -8.56 -2.69
N LEU A 146 8.96 -8.24 -1.95
CA LEU A 146 9.63 -6.95 -1.99
C LEU A 146 10.80 -6.86 -2.97
N ASP A 147 10.85 -5.75 -3.69
CA ASP A 147 12.03 -5.28 -4.42
C ASP A 147 12.98 -4.57 -3.45
N GLN A 148 13.97 -5.32 -2.97
CA GLN A 148 14.87 -4.86 -1.92
C GLN A 148 15.75 -3.67 -2.36
N LYS A 149 16.00 -3.53 -3.67
CA LYS A 149 16.75 -2.40 -4.20
C LYS A 149 15.93 -1.11 -4.08
N LYS A 150 14.67 -1.14 -4.51
CA LYS A 150 13.77 0.03 -4.44
C LYS A 150 13.46 0.43 -3.01
N ILE A 151 13.24 -0.55 -2.12
CA ILE A 151 13.00 -0.27 -0.70
C ILE A 151 14.22 0.40 -0.06
N LYS A 152 15.43 -0.09 -0.32
CA LYS A 152 16.67 0.51 0.22
C LYS A 152 16.92 1.92 -0.35
N GLU A 153 16.55 2.14 -1.61
CA GLU A 153 16.63 3.46 -2.24
C GLU A 153 15.63 4.46 -1.66
N LEU A 154 14.40 4.02 -1.38
CA LEU A 154 13.35 4.85 -0.81
C LEU A 154 13.62 5.16 0.66
N LEU A 155 13.90 4.12 1.46
CA LEU A 155 14.11 4.21 2.91
C LEU A 155 15.58 4.47 3.25
N ARG A 156 16.31 5.20 2.40
CA ARG A 156 17.72 5.58 2.63
C ARG A 156 17.93 5.90 4.11
N LEU A 157 18.81 5.12 4.74
CA LEU A 157 19.07 5.04 6.19
C LEU A 157 19.20 6.38 6.90
N ILE A 158 19.59 7.41 6.16
CA ILE A 158 19.79 8.78 6.64
C ILE A 158 18.47 9.42 7.10
N SER A 159 17.30 8.94 6.67
CA SER A 159 16.00 9.57 6.96
C SER A 159 15.45 9.25 8.35
N PHE A 160 15.78 8.08 8.92
CA PHE A 160 15.22 7.57 10.20
C PHE A 160 16.23 7.33 11.35
N PRO A 161 17.32 8.11 11.51
CA PRO A 161 18.24 7.87 12.61
C PRO A 161 17.56 8.11 13.95
N ASN A 162 17.85 7.24 14.93
CA ASN A 162 17.25 7.26 16.27
C ASN A 162 15.71 7.09 16.28
N CYS A 163 15.15 6.41 15.27
CA CYS A 163 13.76 5.92 15.27
C CYS A 163 13.70 4.47 15.74
N SER A 164 12.60 4.08 16.37
CA SER A 164 12.31 2.69 16.77
C SER A 164 11.40 1.99 15.77
N LEU A 165 11.69 2.14 14.48
CA LEU A 165 10.84 1.63 13.40
C LEU A 165 10.89 0.10 13.37
N THR A 166 9.73 -0.54 13.58
CA THR A 166 9.57 -2.00 13.62
C THR A 166 8.87 -2.54 12.37
N THR A 167 8.10 -1.70 11.67
CA THR A 167 7.25 -2.16 10.57
C THR A 167 7.15 -1.12 9.46
N VAL A 168 7.32 -1.56 8.22
CA VAL A 168 6.98 -0.80 7.01
C VAL A 168 5.75 -1.45 6.40
N LYS A 169 4.68 -0.68 6.26
CA LYS A 169 3.45 -1.11 5.61
C LYS A 169 3.44 -0.53 4.20
N ALA A 170 3.18 -1.36 3.20
CA ALA A 170 3.00 -0.90 1.82
C ALA A 170 1.53 -1.06 1.43
N SER A 171 0.90 0.02 0.96
CA SER A 171 -0.41 -0.08 0.34
C SER A 171 -0.29 -0.93 -0.90
N ILE A 172 -1.11 -1.97 -0.97
CA ILE A 172 -1.14 -2.89 -2.10
C ILE A 172 -1.94 -2.27 -3.24
N SER A 173 -1.62 -2.72 -4.46
CA SER A 173 -2.13 -2.21 -5.74
C SER A 173 -3.59 -1.78 -5.68
N LYS A 174 -3.86 -0.54 -6.12
CA LYS A 174 -5.22 -0.04 -6.38
C LYS A 174 -6.04 -1.03 -7.21
N ALA A 175 -5.41 -1.77 -8.12
CA ALA A 175 -6.08 -2.79 -8.91
C ALA A 175 -6.72 -3.90 -8.06
N LEU A 176 -6.14 -4.27 -6.91
CA LEU A 176 -6.74 -5.25 -6.00
C LEU A 176 -7.96 -4.68 -5.29
N SER A 177 -7.86 -3.46 -4.77
CA SER A 177 -9.00 -2.75 -4.17
C SER A 177 -10.13 -2.54 -5.20
N ASP A 178 -9.81 -2.14 -6.43
CA ASP A 178 -10.76 -1.96 -7.53
C ASP A 178 -11.41 -3.29 -7.94
N ARG A 179 -10.65 -4.40 -7.97
CA ARG A 179 -11.20 -5.75 -8.18
C ARG A 179 -12.22 -6.09 -7.09
N MET A 180 -11.90 -5.87 -5.82
CA MET A 180 -12.81 -6.09 -4.70
C MET A 180 -14.04 -5.17 -4.71
N ALA A 181 -13.89 -3.92 -5.16
CA ALA A 181 -14.99 -2.97 -5.28
C ALA A 181 -16.04 -3.43 -6.31
N ARG A 182 -15.61 -4.07 -7.40
CA ARG A 182 -16.50 -4.61 -8.45
C ARG A 182 -17.30 -5.84 -8.03
N MET A 183 -16.89 -6.53 -6.95
CA MET A 183 -17.57 -7.73 -6.45
C MET A 183 -18.88 -7.37 -5.73
N SER A 184 -19.80 -8.34 -5.62
CA SER A 184 -20.98 -8.19 -4.76
C SER A 184 -20.60 -8.01 -3.29
N LEU A 185 -21.46 -7.35 -2.51
CA LEU A 185 -21.22 -7.05 -1.09
C LEU A 185 -20.87 -8.30 -0.27
N GLU A 186 -21.64 -9.38 -0.43
CA GLU A 186 -21.44 -10.65 0.30
C GLU A 186 -20.04 -11.23 0.05
N ARG A 187 -19.58 -11.22 -1.20
CA ARG A 187 -18.28 -11.79 -1.58
C ARG A 187 -17.14 -10.90 -1.12
N ARG A 188 -17.30 -9.59 -1.23
CA ARG A 188 -16.34 -8.61 -0.69
C ARG A 188 -16.13 -8.84 0.81
N LEU A 189 -17.21 -8.95 1.58
CA LEU A 189 -17.15 -9.23 3.01
C LEU A 189 -16.46 -10.57 3.32
N SER A 190 -16.69 -11.61 2.49
CA SER A 190 -15.98 -12.88 2.59
C SER A 190 -14.47 -12.72 2.37
N VAL A 191 -14.06 -12.00 1.31
CA VAL A 191 -12.65 -11.72 1.02
C VAL A 191 -12.01 -10.91 2.15
N GLU A 192 -12.65 -9.83 2.59
CA GLU A 192 -12.17 -9.02 3.71
C GLU A 192 -12.05 -9.81 5.00
N GLY A 193 -13.02 -10.66 5.32
CA GLY A 193 -12.98 -11.58 6.45
C GLY A 193 -11.77 -12.50 6.38
N ARG A 194 -11.43 -12.99 5.17
CA ARG A 194 -10.22 -13.80 4.98
C ARG A 194 -8.94 -13.00 5.15
N ILE A 195 -8.88 -11.77 4.61
CA ILE A 195 -7.72 -10.87 4.75
C ILE A 195 -7.41 -10.62 6.23
N ARG A 196 -8.43 -10.34 7.04
CA ARG A 196 -8.27 -10.13 8.50
C ARG A 196 -7.68 -11.33 9.23
N GLY A 197 -7.77 -12.54 8.67
CA GLY A 197 -7.17 -13.76 9.23
C GLY A 197 -5.76 -14.07 8.70
N LEU A 198 -5.24 -13.31 7.74
CA LEU A 198 -3.91 -13.53 7.18
C LEU A 198 -2.85 -12.75 7.95
N ARG A 199 -1.73 -13.43 8.24
CA ARG A 199 -0.56 -12.77 8.85
C ARG A 199 0.06 -11.81 7.83
N SER A 200 0.63 -10.71 8.33
CA SER A 200 1.32 -9.71 7.51
C SER A 200 0.44 -8.93 6.52
N LEU A 201 -0.89 -9.00 6.63
CA LEU A 201 -1.82 -8.13 5.93
C LEU A 201 -2.71 -7.39 6.92
N GLU A 202 -3.05 -6.15 6.60
CA GLU A 202 -3.99 -5.33 7.37
C GLU A 202 -5.00 -4.69 6.41
N LEU A 203 -6.26 -4.64 6.81
CA LEU A 203 -7.32 -3.98 6.05
C LEU A 203 -7.70 -2.69 6.77
N THR A 204 -7.52 -1.56 6.09
CA THR A 204 -7.89 -0.24 6.65
C THR A 204 -9.40 -0.05 6.62
N GLN A 205 -9.89 0.95 7.38
CA GLN A 205 -11.32 1.32 7.39
C GLN A 205 -11.81 1.76 6.01
N ASP A 206 -10.94 2.35 5.20
CA ASP A 206 -11.23 2.80 3.83
C ASP A 206 -11.17 1.66 2.79
N GLY A 207 -10.96 0.41 3.23
CA GLY A 207 -10.91 -0.77 2.38
C GLY A 207 -9.57 -1.00 1.68
N ASN A 208 -8.52 -0.24 2.04
CA ASN A 208 -7.18 -0.46 1.50
C ASN A 208 -6.51 -1.66 2.18
N ILE A 209 -5.78 -2.44 1.39
CA ILE A 209 -4.99 -3.57 1.88
C ILE A 209 -3.55 -3.09 2.08
N LEU A 210 -3.04 -3.21 3.29
CA LEU A 210 -1.64 -2.94 3.62
C LEU A 210 -0.90 -4.27 3.79
N ALA A 211 0.23 -4.41 3.09
CA ALA A 211 1.19 -5.47 3.36
C ALA A 211 2.20 -5.00 4.40
N CYS A 212 2.34 -5.77 5.48
CA CYS A 212 3.15 -5.42 6.64
C CYS A 212 4.49 -6.15 6.60
N PHE A 213 5.57 -5.40 6.46
CA PHE A 213 6.93 -5.93 6.40
C PHE A 213 7.68 -5.58 7.68
N PRO A 214 8.17 -6.58 8.44
CA PRO A 214 9.01 -6.33 9.61
C PRO A 214 10.32 -5.65 9.21
N VAL A 215 10.78 -4.76 10.09
CA VAL A 215 12.07 -4.09 9.97
C VAL A 215 13.04 -4.72 10.96
N VAL A 216 14.17 -5.19 10.42
CA VAL A 216 15.29 -5.69 11.21
C VAL A 216 16.36 -4.61 11.23
N SER A 217 16.55 -3.99 12.39
CA SER A 217 17.60 -3.00 12.60
C SER A 217 18.88 -3.67 13.12
N SER A 218 19.97 -3.57 12.37
CA SER A 218 21.33 -3.84 12.82
C SER A 218 22.13 -2.52 12.86
N PRO A 219 23.28 -2.45 13.56
CA PRO A 219 24.04 -1.20 13.67
C PRO A 219 24.38 -0.62 12.28
N GLY A 220 23.76 0.50 11.93
CA GLY A 220 23.97 1.17 10.64
C GLY A 220 23.18 0.60 9.45
N VAL A 221 22.35 -0.44 9.62
CA VAL A 221 21.52 -1.00 8.54
C VAL A 221 20.10 -1.28 9.03
N MET A 222 19.13 -0.68 8.36
CA MET A 222 17.70 -0.99 8.43
C MET A 222 17.38 -1.87 7.23
N ASP A 223 16.99 -3.11 7.48
CA ASP A 223 16.58 -4.04 6.44
C ASP A 223 15.10 -4.38 6.61
N VAL A 224 14.30 -4.10 5.58
CA VAL A 224 12.87 -4.44 5.57
C VAL A 224 12.74 -5.81 4.93
N GLN A 225 12.26 -6.81 5.65
CA GLN A 225 12.26 -8.18 5.16
C GLN A 225 10.86 -8.73 5.00
N ASP A 226 10.63 -9.53 3.95
CA ASP A 226 9.50 -10.45 3.90
C ASP A 226 9.93 -11.80 4.50
N THR A 227 9.93 -11.89 5.83
CA THR A 227 10.45 -13.06 6.56
C THR A 227 9.74 -14.35 6.08
N ASN A 228 10.53 -15.29 5.56
CA ASN A 228 10.05 -16.56 4.99
C ASN A 228 8.98 -16.39 3.90
N ASN A 229 8.96 -15.28 3.14
CA ASN A 229 7.97 -14.99 2.09
C ASN A 229 6.51 -15.02 2.60
N GLN A 230 6.29 -14.72 3.88
CA GLN A 230 4.97 -14.80 4.51
C GLN A 230 3.97 -13.80 3.91
N THR A 231 4.44 -12.59 3.60
CA THR A 231 3.65 -11.53 2.99
C THR A 231 3.32 -11.90 1.56
N ALA A 232 4.30 -12.40 0.80
CA ALA A 232 4.08 -12.93 -0.55
C ALA A 232 2.99 -14.01 -0.58
N ARG A 233 3.08 -15.03 0.29
CA ARG A 233 2.08 -16.09 0.39
C ARG A 233 0.69 -15.54 0.70
N SER A 234 0.59 -14.59 1.62
CA SER A 234 -0.68 -13.99 2.02
C SER A 234 -1.31 -13.20 0.86
N LEU A 235 -0.52 -12.41 0.12
CA LEU A 235 -0.99 -11.70 -1.08
C LEU A 235 -1.47 -12.66 -2.17
N HIS A 236 -0.74 -13.74 -2.43
CA HIS A 236 -1.17 -14.76 -3.39
C HIS A 236 -2.46 -15.46 -2.98
N GLN A 237 -2.68 -15.71 -1.68
CA GLN A 237 -3.95 -16.26 -1.20
C GLN A 237 -5.12 -15.31 -1.47
N VAL A 238 -4.93 -14.01 -1.24
CA VAL A 238 -5.96 -12.99 -1.56
C VAL A 238 -6.22 -12.93 -3.06
N LEU A 239 -5.17 -12.90 -3.88
CA LEU A 239 -5.29 -12.90 -5.35
C LEU A 239 -6.05 -14.12 -5.85
N ARG A 240 -5.72 -15.31 -5.36
CA ARG A 240 -6.43 -16.56 -5.71
C ARG A 240 -7.90 -16.50 -5.34
N LEU A 241 -8.22 -15.97 -4.16
CA LEU A 241 -9.59 -15.86 -3.69
C LEU A 241 -10.41 -14.88 -4.56
N ILE A 242 -9.84 -13.72 -4.87
CA ILE A 242 -10.47 -12.73 -5.76
C ILE A 242 -10.68 -13.34 -7.15
N SER A 243 -9.63 -13.93 -7.74
CA SER A 243 -9.71 -14.58 -9.05
C SER A 243 -10.76 -15.71 -9.08
N PHE A 244 -10.89 -16.49 -8.01
CA PHE A 244 -11.93 -17.52 -7.90
C PHE A 244 -13.35 -16.92 -7.98
N TYR A 245 -13.61 -15.84 -7.25
CA TYR A 245 -14.91 -15.18 -7.30
C TYR A 245 -15.18 -14.51 -8.66
N GLU A 246 -14.17 -13.89 -9.26
CA GLU A 246 -14.28 -13.33 -10.62
C GLU A 246 -14.58 -14.42 -11.67
N LEU A 247 -13.93 -15.59 -11.57
CA LEU A 247 -14.23 -16.73 -12.43
C LEU A 247 -15.65 -17.23 -12.22
N LYS A 248 -16.14 -17.27 -10.98
CA LYS A 248 -17.52 -17.64 -10.65
C LYS A 248 -18.56 -16.71 -11.29
N GLU A 249 -18.20 -15.45 -11.55
CA GLU A 249 -19.03 -14.48 -12.27
C GLU A 249 -18.81 -14.51 -13.78
N SER A 250 -17.69 -15.06 -14.23
CA SER A 250 -17.40 -15.16 -15.64
C SER A 250 -18.35 -16.13 -16.33
N SER A 251 -18.84 -15.73 -17.51
CA SER A 251 -19.57 -16.59 -18.45
C SER A 251 -18.84 -17.90 -18.73
N ILE A 252 -17.52 -17.99 -18.48
CA ILE A 252 -16.71 -19.20 -18.59
C ILE A 252 -17.24 -20.36 -17.73
N LEU A 253 -17.69 -20.12 -16.49
CA LEU A 253 -18.23 -21.21 -15.66
C LEU A 253 -19.63 -21.63 -16.10
N VAL A 254 -20.43 -20.69 -16.62
CA VAL A 254 -21.72 -20.97 -17.24
C VAL A 254 -21.52 -21.75 -18.55
N GLU A 255 -20.55 -21.37 -19.38
CA GLU A 255 -20.14 -22.06 -20.59
C GLU A 255 -19.62 -23.47 -20.28
N LEU A 256 -18.72 -23.63 -19.30
CA LEU A 256 -18.22 -24.93 -18.86
C LEU A 256 -19.34 -25.82 -18.28
N ALA A 257 -20.30 -25.24 -17.55
CA ALA A 257 -21.46 -25.97 -17.04
C ALA A 257 -22.43 -26.37 -18.17
N MET A 258 -22.68 -25.48 -19.15
CA MET A 258 -23.42 -25.79 -20.37
C MET A 258 -22.72 -26.87 -21.19
N TRP A 259 -21.38 -26.85 -21.24
CA TRP A 259 -20.57 -27.85 -21.92
C TRP A 259 -20.63 -29.22 -21.22
N LYS A 260 -20.51 -29.24 -19.89
CA LYS A 260 -20.71 -30.47 -19.07
C LYS A 260 -22.13 -31.03 -19.21
N SER A 261 -23.14 -30.17 -19.33
CA SER A 261 -24.53 -30.59 -19.60
C SER A 261 -24.70 -31.22 -20.98
N ARG A 262 -23.96 -30.80 -22.01
CA ARG A 262 -23.96 -31.42 -23.34
C ARG A 262 -23.34 -32.82 -23.33
N LEU A 263 -22.37 -33.09 -22.46
CA LEU A 263 -21.75 -34.42 -22.27
C LEU A 263 -22.66 -35.42 -21.53
N ASN A 264 -23.63 -34.93 -20.76
CA ASN A 264 -24.54 -35.77 -19.97
C ASN A 264 -25.84 -36.15 -20.70
N LYS A 265 -25.99 -35.78 -21.98
CA LYS A 265 -27.03 -36.36 -22.85
C LYS A 265 -26.46 -37.63 -23.47
N ASP A 266 -27.24 -38.72 -23.45
CA ASP A 266 -26.91 -40.09 -23.87
C ASP A 266 -26.35 -40.23 -25.30
N GLN A 267 -25.16 -39.71 -25.56
CA GLN A 267 -24.38 -39.96 -26.76
C GLN A 267 -23.10 -40.70 -26.35
N ALA A 268 -22.77 -41.77 -27.07
CA ALA A 268 -21.63 -42.62 -26.78
C ALA A 268 -20.34 -41.78 -26.63
N ARG A 269 -19.64 -41.97 -25.51
CA ARG A 269 -18.42 -41.23 -25.11
C ARG A 269 -17.28 -41.23 -26.15
N ALA A 270 -17.36 -42.06 -27.18
CA ALA A 270 -16.34 -42.18 -28.23
C ALA A 270 -16.37 -41.03 -29.27
N ASP A 271 -17.48 -40.29 -29.41
CA ASP A 271 -17.65 -39.29 -30.48
C ASP A 271 -17.54 -37.82 -30.02
N CYS A 272 -17.25 -37.56 -28.74
CA CYS A 272 -17.13 -36.19 -28.23
C CYS A 272 -15.70 -35.62 -28.40
N ARG A 273 -15.24 -35.43 -29.65
CA ARG A 273 -14.07 -34.60 -29.92
C ARG A 273 -14.53 -33.16 -30.18
N THR A 274 -14.40 -32.28 -29.18
CA THR A 274 -14.59 -30.84 -29.40
C THR A 274 -13.41 -30.07 -28.81
N PRO A 275 -12.72 -29.21 -29.59
CA PRO A 275 -11.54 -28.49 -29.15
C PRO A 275 -11.89 -27.40 -28.12
N ILE A 276 -10.99 -27.20 -27.14
CA ILE A 276 -11.06 -26.09 -26.19
C ILE A 276 -10.45 -24.87 -26.91
N PRO A 277 -11.21 -23.79 -27.17
CA PRO A 277 -10.66 -22.66 -27.90
C PRO A 277 -9.86 -21.77 -26.93
N ASP A 278 -8.71 -21.33 -27.42
CA ASP A 278 -7.76 -20.36 -26.87
C ASP A 278 -6.76 -20.81 -25.77
N PRO A 279 -5.46 -20.46 -25.93
CA PRO A 279 -4.42 -20.61 -24.90
C PRO A 279 -4.78 -19.99 -23.55
N ALA A 280 -5.59 -18.93 -23.56
CA ALA A 280 -6.07 -18.26 -22.35
C ALA A 280 -6.93 -19.18 -21.45
N LYS A 281 -7.75 -20.07 -22.03
CA LYS A 281 -8.57 -21.01 -21.25
C LYS A 281 -7.73 -22.12 -20.62
N ARG A 282 -6.63 -22.52 -21.28
CA ARG A 282 -5.65 -23.47 -20.74
C ARG A 282 -4.92 -22.91 -19.53
N LEU A 283 -4.48 -21.66 -19.61
CA LEU A 283 -3.82 -20.94 -18.51
C LEU A 283 -4.75 -20.73 -17.31
N ILE A 284 -6.04 -20.48 -17.53
CA ILE A 284 -7.03 -20.37 -16.45
C ILE A 284 -7.22 -21.72 -15.72
N LEU A 285 -7.26 -22.82 -16.46
CA LEU A 285 -7.36 -24.17 -15.89
C LEU A 285 -6.08 -24.58 -15.14
N GLU A 286 -4.90 -24.21 -15.65
CA GLU A 286 -3.61 -24.36 -14.97
C GLU A 286 -3.54 -23.55 -13.67
N TYR A 287 -3.88 -22.27 -13.74
CA TYR A 287 -3.88 -21.36 -12.58
C TYR A 287 -4.84 -21.81 -11.46
N CYS A 288 -5.96 -22.44 -11.83
CA CYS A 288 -6.95 -22.96 -10.88
C CYS A 288 -6.63 -24.37 -10.36
N GLY A 289 -5.51 -24.99 -10.76
CA GLY A 289 -5.09 -26.29 -10.26
C GLY A 289 -5.89 -27.48 -10.81
N PHE A 290 -6.53 -27.34 -11.98
CA PHE A 290 -7.30 -28.40 -12.64
C PHE A 290 -6.48 -29.24 -13.65
N VAL A 291 -5.15 -29.10 -13.65
CA VAL A 291 -4.26 -29.87 -14.54
C VAL A 291 -4.34 -31.35 -14.18
N GLY A 292 -4.83 -32.17 -15.11
CA GLY A 292 -4.95 -33.63 -14.97
C GLY A 292 -6.37 -34.21 -15.13
N PHE A 293 -7.41 -33.37 -15.21
CA PHE A 293 -8.78 -33.84 -15.49
C PHE A 293 -9.16 -33.85 -16.98
N LEU A 294 -8.38 -33.20 -17.84
CA LEU A 294 -8.60 -33.11 -19.29
C LEU A 294 -7.25 -33.10 -20.01
N THR A 295 -7.06 -33.96 -21.01
CA THR A 295 -5.88 -33.96 -21.90
C THR A 295 -6.11 -33.06 -23.11
N PRO A 296 -5.06 -32.38 -23.61
CA PRO A 296 -5.07 -31.71 -24.91
C PRO A 296 -5.64 -32.59 -26.02
N ALA A 297 -6.56 -32.07 -26.82
CA ALA A 297 -6.66 -32.54 -28.20
C ALA A 297 -5.37 -32.09 -28.91
N ILE A 298 -4.57 -33.03 -29.35
CA ILE A 298 -3.45 -32.77 -30.26
C ILE A 298 -4.10 -32.40 -31.59
N GLU A 299 -3.87 -31.18 -32.06
CA GLU A 299 -4.27 -30.79 -33.41
C GLU A 299 -3.23 -31.35 -34.39
N GLY A 300 -3.67 -32.27 -35.25
CA GLY A 300 -2.95 -32.73 -36.44
C GLY A 300 -2.34 -34.12 -36.34
N ASP A 301 -2.98 -35.05 -37.07
CA ASP A 301 -2.66 -36.44 -37.45
C ASP A 301 -2.55 -37.53 -36.37
#